data_AF-A0A1W1H7K7-F1
#
_entry.id   AF-A0A1W1H7K7-F1
#
_cell.length_a   1.000
_cell.length_b   1.000
_cell.length_c   1.000
_cell.angle_alpha   90.00
_cell.angle_beta   90.00
_cell.angle_gamma   90.00
#
_symmetry.space_group_name_H-M   'P 1'
#
loop_
_entity.id
_entity.type
_entity.pdbx_description
1 polymer ?
#
loop_
_entity_poly.entity_id
_entity_poly.type
_entity_poly.pdbx_seq_one_letter_code
_entity_poly.pdbx_strand_id
1 'polypeptide(L)'
;MKFLHSSSENSSLPEKKSFLWIKQNLDPEWSYIVFENSLKRRENSLKSSIFDSDCIFYASLAREEYGWLKVFDEERECEFLVIRIPPGNEEKVLGRVLGYGFPEETVYYLYKKA
;
A
#
# COMPACT_ATOMS: atom_id res chain seq x y z
N MET A 1 -36.09 -9.91 15.12
CA MET A 1 -35.13 -10.75 15.87
C MET A 1 -34.19 -9.83 16.64
N LYS A 2 -34.14 -9.96 17.97
CA LYS A 2 -33.15 -9.31 18.83
C LYS A 2 -31.92 -10.20 18.88
N PHE A 3 -30.73 -9.65 18.67
CA PHE A 3 -29.50 -10.27 19.11
C PHE A 3 -28.80 -9.31 20.06
N LEU A 4 -28.98 -9.58 21.35
CA LEU A 4 -28.10 -9.12 22.42
C LEU A 4 -27.09 -10.24 22.62
N HIS A 5 -25.81 -9.96 22.38
CA HIS A 5 -24.72 -10.66 23.04
C HIS A 5 -23.68 -9.61 23.43
N SER A 6 -23.59 -9.40 24.75
CA SER A 6 -22.47 -8.76 25.41
C SER A 6 -21.33 -9.78 25.46
N SER A 7 -20.26 -9.53 24.72
CA SER A 7 -18.95 -10.15 24.94
C SER A 7 -17.91 -9.05 24.84
N SER A 8 -17.24 -8.78 25.94
CA SER A 8 -16.02 -7.99 25.98
C SER A 8 -14.91 -8.77 25.27
N GLU A 9 -14.71 -8.51 23.99
CA GLU A 9 -13.53 -8.94 23.24
C GLU A 9 -12.98 -7.75 22.44
N ASN A 10 -11.67 -7.55 22.53
CA ASN A 10 -10.91 -6.46 21.91
C ASN A 10 -11.42 -6.11 20.50
N SER A 11 -11.99 -4.91 20.35
CA SER A 11 -12.45 -4.39 19.07
C SER A 11 -11.26 -3.96 18.20
N SER A 12 -10.64 -4.92 17.50
CA SER A 12 -9.71 -4.67 16.40
C SER A 12 -10.27 -5.22 15.08
N LEU A 13 -11.22 -4.48 14.48
CA LEU A 13 -11.64 -4.67 13.09
C LEU A 13 -11.81 -3.29 12.41
N PRO A 14 -11.37 -3.07 11.15
CA PRO A 14 -10.67 -3.97 10.24
C PRO A 14 -9.32 -3.37 9.80
N GLU A 15 -8.25 -3.67 10.52
CA GLU A 15 -6.87 -3.47 10.01
C GLU A 15 -6.57 -4.32 8.76
N LYS A 16 -7.52 -5.20 8.39
CA LYS A 16 -7.29 -6.36 7.54
C LYS A 16 -8.02 -6.33 6.21
N LYS A 17 -9.14 -5.62 5.99
CA LYS A 17 -9.94 -5.87 4.76
C LYS A 17 -9.20 -5.55 3.47
N SER A 18 -8.71 -4.32 3.30
CA SER A 18 -8.06 -3.91 2.05
C SER A 18 -6.70 -4.57 1.87
N PHE A 19 -5.90 -4.67 2.93
CA PHE A 19 -4.61 -5.34 2.88
C PHE A 19 -4.74 -6.86 2.61
N LEU A 20 -5.73 -7.52 3.21
CA LEU A 20 -6.05 -8.93 2.93
C LEU A 20 -6.57 -9.09 1.51
N TRP A 21 -7.42 -8.18 1.04
CA TRP A 21 -7.91 -8.18 -0.34
C TRP A 21 -6.77 -8.04 -1.33
N ILE A 22 -5.83 -7.10 -1.11
CA ILE A 22 -4.61 -6.96 -1.93
C ILE A 22 -3.90 -8.30 -1.96
N LYS A 23 -3.53 -8.84 -0.78
CA LYS A 23 -2.79 -10.09 -0.66
C LYS A 23 -3.48 -11.29 -1.36
N GLN A 24 -4.80 -11.38 -1.29
CA GLN A 24 -5.58 -12.46 -1.92
C GLN A 24 -5.63 -12.38 -3.45
N ASN A 25 -5.39 -11.19 -4.03
CA ASN A 25 -5.47 -10.96 -5.47
C ASN A 25 -4.08 -10.79 -6.13
N LEU A 26 -2.99 -10.95 -5.38
CA LEU A 26 -1.65 -10.94 -5.96
C LEU A 26 -1.39 -12.23 -6.76
N ASP A 27 -0.93 -12.09 -7.98
CA ASP A 27 -0.43 -13.22 -8.79
C ASP A 27 0.87 -13.74 -8.16
N PRO A 28 0.94 -15.02 -7.71
CA PRO A 28 2.09 -15.58 -7.03
C PRO A 28 3.34 -15.71 -7.92
N GLU A 29 3.22 -15.57 -9.23
CA GLU A 29 4.35 -15.63 -10.15
C GLU A 29 5.22 -14.36 -10.17
N TRP A 30 4.79 -13.32 -9.44
CA TRP A 30 5.46 -12.02 -9.37
C TRP A 30 5.82 -11.64 -7.94
N SER A 31 6.74 -10.68 -7.82
CA SER A 31 7.03 -10.00 -6.56
C SER A 31 6.31 -8.65 -6.51
N TYR A 32 6.05 -8.15 -5.29
CA TYR A 32 5.32 -6.92 -5.09
C TYR A 32 5.92 -6.06 -3.99
N ILE A 33 5.87 -4.75 -4.20
CA ILE A 33 6.09 -3.75 -3.16
C ILE A 33 4.75 -3.06 -2.92
N VAL A 34 4.27 -3.06 -1.68
CA VAL A 34 3.03 -2.40 -1.29
C VAL A 34 3.37 -1.26 -0.34
N PHE A 35 3.16 -0.03 -0.77
CA PHE A 35 3.28 1.16 0.09
C PHE A 35 1.93 1.49 0.71
N GLU A 36 1.92 1.84 1.97
CA GLU A 36 0.74 2.31 2.71
C GLU A 36 0.94 3.79 3.08
N ASN A 37 -0.07 4.60 2.78
CA ASN A 37 -0.12 6.00 3.19
C ASN A 37 -1.39 6.24 4.00
N SER A 38 -1.22 6.66 5.25
CA SER A 38 -2.35 7.10 6.07
C SER A 38 -2.73 8.52 5.69
N LEU A 39 -4.01 8.72 5.37
CA LEU A 39 -4.60 10.02 5.05
C LEU A 39 -5.21 10.68 6.29
N LYS A 40 -4.94 10.12 7.48
CA LYS A 40 -5.27 10.77 8.75
C LYS A 40 -4.54 12.10 8.81
N ARG A 41 -5.25 13.14 9.22
CA ARG A 41 -4.71 14.48 9.42
C ARG A 41 -3.55 14.38 10.41
N ARG A 42 -2.29 14.54 9.97
CA ARG A 42 -1.25 15.00 10.89
C ARG A 42 -1.67 16.40 11.30
N GLU A 43 -1.54 16.73 12.59
CA GLU A 43 -2.19 17.90 13.22
C GLU A 43 -2.05 19.22 12.45
N ASN A 44 -1.07 19.37 11.54
CA ASN A 44 -0.82 20.61 10.79
C ASN A 44 -0.65 20.44 9.26
N SER A 45 -1.01 19.30 8.64
CA SER A 45 -0.87 19.12 7.18
C SER A 45 -2.18 18.74 6.49
N LEU A 46 -2.37 19.25 5.26
CA LEU A 46 -3.47 18.87 4.39
C LEU A 46 -3.52 17.33 4.24
N LYS A 47 -4.73 16.76 4.08
CA LYS A 47 -4.91 15.40 3.55
C LYS A 47 -4.29 15.37 2.16
N SER A 48 -3.02 15.01 2.02
CA SER A 48 -2.37 14.90 0.73
C SER A 48 -1.96 13.44 0.50
N SER A 49 -2.50 12.86 -0.57
CA SER A 49 -1.96 11.63 -1.13
C SER A 49 -0.50 11.87 -1.46
N ILE A 50 0.41 11.04 -0.93
CA ILE A 50 1.82 11.07 -1.35
C ILE A 50 2.00 10.36 -2.70
N PHE A 51 0.95 9.68 -3.17
CA PHE A 51 0.95 8.92 -4.40
C PHE A 51 0.38 9.72 -5.58
N ASP A 52 0.39 11.05 -5.53
CA ASP A 52 -0.17 11.87 -6.61
C ASP A 52 0.56 11.64 -7.95
N SER A 53 -0.20 11.55 -9.04
CA SER A 53 0.28 11.02 -10.33
C SER A 53 1.35 11.88 -11.01
N ASP A 54 1.51 13.13 -10.57
CA ASP A 54 2.46 14.10 -11.14
C ASP A 54 3.91 13.86 -10.67
N CYS A 55 4.11 12.84 -9.84
CA CYS A 55 5.42 12.45 -9.35
C CYS A 55 6.22 11.68 -10.42
N ILE A 56 7.49 12.09 -10.64
CA ILE A 56 8.51 11.44 -11.50
C ILE A 56 8.56 9.92 -11.30
N PHE A 57 8.19 9.47 -10.10
CA PHE A 57 7.97 8.08 -9.76
C PHE A 57 7.12 7.29 -10.77
N TYR A 58 5.93 7.77 -11.16
CA TYR A 58 5.07 7.00 -12.08
C TYR A 58 5.65 6.91 -13.49
N ALA A 59 6.32 7.97 -13.95
CA ALA A 59 7.06 7.93 -15.20
C ALA A 59 8.20 6.88 -15.15
N SER A 60 8.85 6.72 -14.00
CA SER A 60 9.87 5.68 -13.80
C SER A 60 9.28 4.27 -13.86
N LEU A 61 8.11 4.03 -13.25
CA LEU A 61 7.44 2.74 -13.30
C LEU A 61 7.01 2.38 -14.72
N ALA A 62 6.46 3.34 -15.46
CA ALA A 62 6.05 3.17 -16.84
C ALA A 62 7.23 2.80 -17.75
N ARG A 63 8.38 3.47 -17.57
CA ARG A 63 9.59 3.24 -18.37
C ARG A 63 10.16 1.83 -18.17
N GLU A 64 10.07 1.30 -16.95
CA GLU A 64 10.57 -0.04 -16.62
C GLU A 64 9.49 -1.13 -16.82
N GLU A 65 8.33 -0.78 -17.38
CA GLU A 65 7.19 -1.67 -17.67
C GLU A 65 6.65 -2.41 -16.43
N TYR A 66 6.77 -1.80 -15.25
CA TYR A 66 6.19 -2.35 -14.03
C TYR A 66 4.67 -2.15 -14.02
N GLY A 67 3.95 -3.09 -13.41
CA GLY A 67 2.52 -2.92 -13.17
C GLY A 67 2.31 -2.17 -11.87
N TRP A 68 1.30 -1.30 -11.77
CA TRP A 68 0.91 -0.70 -10.50
C TRP A 68 -0.59 -0.52 -10.36
N LEU A 69 -1.06 -0.52 -9.12
CA LEU A 69 -2.45 -0.31 -8.75
C LEU A 69 -2.51 0.56 -7.50
N LYS A 70 -3.39 1.57 -7.50
CA LYS A 70 -3.75 2.31 -6.29
C LYS A 70 -5.05 1.72 -5.73
N VAL A 71 -5.06 1.47 -4.42
CA VAL A 71 -6.23 0.97 -3.69
C VAL A 71 -6.55 1.96 -2.59
N PHE A 72 -7.79 2.45 -2.53
CA PHE A 72 -8.22 3.38 -1.51
C PHE A 72 -9.13 2.67 -0.50
N ASP A 73 -8.82 2.83 0.78
CA ASP A 73 -9.60 2.31 1.90
C ASP A 73 -10.26 3.48 2.63
N GLU A 74 -11.51 3.75 2.27
CA GLU A 74 -12.32 4.82 2.85
C GLU A 74 -12.58 4.61 4.35
N GLU A 75 -12.79 3.37 4.80
CA GLU A 75 -13.08 3.05 6.20
C GLU A 75 -11.88 3.39 7.09
N ARG A 76 -10.66 3.21 6.59
CA ARG A 76 -9.42 3.41 7.33
C ARG A 76 -8.74 4.75 7.06
N GLU A 77 -9.28 5.52 6.12
CA GLU A 77 -8.64 6.72 5.58
C GLU A 77 -7.18 6.44 5.21
N CYS A 78 -6.93 5.40 4.42
CA CYS A 78 -5.61 5.12 3.88
C CYS A 78 -5.68 4.75 2.41
N GLU A 79 -4.54 4.88 1.75
CA GLU A 79 -4.35 4.42 0.39
C GLU A 79 -3.14 3.49 0.33
N PHE A 80 -3.20 2.53 -0.58
CA PHE A 80 -2.13 1.62 -0.89
C PHE A 80 -1.70 1.82 -2.34
N LEU A 81 -0.38 1.79 -2.56
CA LEU A 81 0.20 1.68 -3.88
C LEU A 81 0.86 0.31 -3.98
N VAL A 82 0.31 -0.54 -4.84
CA VAL A 82 0.80 -1.89 -5.12
C VAL A 82 1.60 -1.84 -6.41
N ILE A 83 2.89 -2.18 -6.36
CA ILE A 83 3.78 -2.25 -7.51
C ILE A 83 4.12 -3.71 -7.77
N ARG A 84 3.80 -4.21 -8.95
CA ARG A 84 4.17 -5.54 -9.44
C ARG A 84 5.50 -5.47 -10.16
N ILE A 85 6.45 -6.30 -9.74
CA ILE A 85 7.80 -6.33 -10.26
C ILE A 85 8.29 -7.76 -10.57
N PRO A 86 9.20 -7.90 -11.55
CA PRO A 86 9.87 -9.17 -11.79
C PRO A 86 10.59 -9.67 -10.53
N PRO A 87 10.48 -10.97 -10.19
CA PRO A 87 11.20 -11.56 -9.07
C PRO A 87 12.72 -11.36 -9.15
N GLY A 88 13.37 -11.28 -7.99
CA GLY A 88 14.83 -11.17 -7.86
C GLY A 88 15.39 -9.74 -8.00
N ASN A 89 14.54 -8.73 -8.16
CA ASN A 89 14.93 -7.32 -8.27
C ASN A 89 14.35 -6.43 -7.16
N GLU A 90 13.75 -7.02 -6.13
CA GLU A 90 12.90 -6.35 -5.16
C GLU A 90 13.62 -5.21 -4.41
N GLU A 91 14.79 -5.51 -3.84
CA GLU A 91 15.59 -4.55 -3.07
C GLU A 91 16.06 -3.39 -3.95
N LYS A 92 16.45 -3.69 -5.19
CA LYS A 92 16.90 -2.70 -6.17
C LYS A 92 15.77 -1.76 -6.57
N VAL A 93 14.58 -2.31 -6.81
CA VAL A 93 13.40 -1.50 -7.15
C VAL A 93 12.98 -0.68 -5.94
N LEU A 94 12.90 -1.28 -4.75
CA LEU A 94 12.55 -0.59 -3.51
C LEU A 94 13.48 0.61 -3.26
N GLY A 95 14.79 0.41 -3.36
CA GLY A 95 15.76 1.50 -3.18
C GLY A 95 15.57 2.64 -4.18
N ARG A 96 15.26 2.33 -5.45
CA ARG A 96 14.93 3.35 -6.45
C ARG A 96 13.64 4.09 -6.08
N VAL A 97 12.59 3.35 -5.69
CA VAL A 97 11.29 3.93 -5.32
C VAL A 97 11.45 4.92 -4.17
N LEU A 98 12.13 4.51 -3.10
CA LEU A 98 12.41 5.38 -1.95
C LEU A 98 13.24 6.60 -2.37
N GLY A 99 14.15 6.45 -3.33
CA GLY A 99 14.95 7.54 -3.91
C GLY A 99 14.14 8.61 -4.69
N TYR A 100 12.87 8.37 -5.01
CA TYR A 100 12.00 9.35 -5.69
C TYR A 100 11.29 10.32 -4.74
N GLY A 101 11.70 10.39 -3.47
CA GLY A 101 11.18 11.37 -2.51
C GLY A 101 9.97 10.89 -1.72
N PHE A 102 9.80 9.58 -1.57
CA PHE A 102 8.86 9.05 -0.58
C PHE A 102 9.34 9.43 0.83
N PRO A 103 8.45 9.87 1.74
CA PRO A 103 8.81 10.18 3.13
C PRO A 103 9.48 8.98 3.80
N GLU A 104 10.46 9.23 4.68
CA GLU A 104 11.19 8.16 5.39
C GLU A 104 10.26 7.29 6.25
N GLU A 105 9.20 7.88 6.78
CA GLU A 105 8.17 7.19 7.56
C GLU A 105 7.16 6.38 6.71
N THR A 106 7.36 6.27 5.40
CA THR A 106 6.44 5.50 4.54
C THR A 106 6.51 4.03 4.90
N VAL A 107 5.37 3.46 5.29
CA VAL A 107 5.26 2.03 5.56
C VAL A 107 5.21 1.29 4.23
N TYR A 108 6.02 0.24 4.10
CA TYR A 108 5.98 -0.64 2.94
C TYR A 108 6.09 -2.11 3.34
N TYR A 109 5.56 -2.95 2.46
CA TYR A 109 5.57 -4.40 2.58
C TYR A 109 6.16 -5.00 1.31
N LEU A 110 7.04 -5.98 1.49
CA LEU A 110 7.67 -6.66 0.37
C LEU A 110 7.20 -8.11 0.30
N TYR A 111 6.55 -8.45 -0.81
CA TYR A 111 6.12 -9.80 -1.13
C TYR A 111 7.07 -10.36 -2.17
N LYS A 112 7.93 -11.27 -1.74
CA LYS A 112 8.86 -11.98 -2.63
C LYS A 112 8.18 -13.23 -3.15
N LYS A 113 8.28 -13.47 -4.45
CA LYS A 113 8.07 -14.82 -4.98
C LYS A 113 9.06 -15.77 -4.30
N ALA A 114 8.56 -16.94 -3.92
CA ALA A 114 9.35 -18.02 -3.33
C ALA A 114 10.26 -18.72 -4.37
#